data_AF-A0A959FIQ1-F1
#
_entry.id   AF-A0A959FIQ1-F1
#
_cell.length_a   1.000
_cell.length_b   1.000
_cell.length_c   1.000
_cell.angle_alpha   90.00
_cell.angle_beta   90.00
_cell.angle_gamma   90.00
#
_symmetry.space_group_name_H-M   'P 1'
#
loop_
_entity.id
_entity.type
_entity.pdbx_description
1 polymer ?
#
loop_
_entity_poly.entity_id
_entity_poly.type
_entity_poly.pdbx_seq_one_letter_code
_entity_poly.pdbx_strand_id
1 'polypeptide(L)'
;TGPIIIKLQESDERELRVNWVGPAPETEDLKYLRLEFQLVRDGQAEALEPVEFAGDKVPEGLTYRYPKAGDLEMRIVRRYLDGTREKEKFSRVQTREIIVVP
;
A
#
# COMPACT_ATOMS: atom_id res chain seq x y z
N THR A 1 -20.73 -3.09 4.32
CA THR A 1 -19.51 -2.61 4.97
C THR A 1 -19.04 -1.33 4.29
N GLY A 2 -18.16 -0.56 4.93
CA GLY A 2 -17.67 0.72 4.40
C GLY A 2 -16.38 0.55 3.59
N PRO A 3 -15.89 1.57 2.87
CA PRO A 3 -14.68 1.45 2.07
C PRO A 3 -13.43 1.20 2.94
N ILE A 4 -12.44 0.52 2.37
CA ILE A 4 -11.09 0.47 2.93
C ILE A 4 -10.39 1.78 2.58
N ILE A 5 -9.83 2.47 3.58
CA ILE A 5 -9.10 3.73 3.38
C ILE A 5 -7.65 3.53 3.84
N ILE A 6 -6.72 3.76 2.94
CA ILE A 6 -5.28 3.75 3.22
C ILE A 6 -4.80 5.20 3.26
N LYS A 7 -4.45 5.68 4.45
CA LYS A 7 -3.88 7.01 4.63
C LYS A 7 -2.37 6.93 4.56
N LEU A 8 -1.79 7.73 3.67
CA LEU A 8 -0.36 7.84 3.47
C LEU A 8 0.11 9.19 3.98
N GLN A 9 1.15 9.19 4.82
CA GLN A 9 1.81 10.40 5.26
C GLN A 9 3.31 10.24 5.12
N GLU A 10 3.90 11.00 4.21
CA GLU A 10 5.35 11.08 4.06
C GLU A 10 5.94 12.00 5.13
N SER A 11 7.19 11.74 5.49
CA SER A 11 8.00 12.58 6.35
C SER A 11 9.34 12.88 5.70
N ASP A 12 9.96 13.99 6.13
CA ASP A 12 11.28 14.41 5.66
C ASP A 12 12.41 13.42 6.01
N GLU A 13 12.11 12.45 6.89
CA GLU A 13 13.03 11.43 7.39
C GLU A 13 13.03 10.13 6.57
N ARG A 14 12.36 10.09 5.41
CA ARG A 14 12.16 8.87 4.56
C ARG A 14 11.35 7.79 5.26
N GLU A 15 10.35 8.25 5.99
CA GLU A 15 9.34 7.37 6.55
C GLU A 15 8.02 7.67 5.86
N LEU A 16 7.39 6.61 5.37
CA LEU A 16 6.01 6.62 4.94
C LEU A 16 5.19 5.97 6.05
N ARG A 17 4.33 6.76 6.69
CA ARG A 17 3.32 6.23 7.60
C ARG A 17 2.13 5.76 6.77
N VAL A 18 1.78 4.49 6.93
CA VAL A 18 0.65 3.84 6.28
C VAL A 18 -0.37 3.51 7.36
N ASN A 19 -1.51 4.19 7.34
CA ASN A 19 -2.58 3.92 8.30
C ASN A 19 -3.79 3.32 7.58
N TRP A 20 -4.26 2.18 8.08
CA TRP A 20 -5.46 1.53 7.59
C TRP A 20 -6.67 2.00 8.40
N VAL A 21 -7.72 2.42 7.69
CA VAL A 21 -8.99 2.80 8.28
C VAL A 21 -10.09 2.08 7.52
N GLY A 22 -10.84 1.23 8.23
CA GLY A 22 -11.95 0.49 7.65
C GLY A 22 -11.97 -0.98 8.02
N PRO A 23 -12.80 -1.78 7.33
CA PRO A 23 -12.95 -3.21 7.58
C PRO A 23 -11.66 -3.99 7.25
N ALA A 24 -11.58 -5.24 7.71
CA ALA A 24 -10.46 -6.12 7.38
C ALA A 24 -10.54 -6.59 5.91
N PRO A 25 -9.43 -6.96 5.26
CA PRO A 25 -9.44 -7.46 3.88
C PRO A 25 -10.45 -8.59 3.65
N GLU A 26 -10.48 -9.60 4.53
CA GLU A 26 -11.37 -10.77 4.35
C GLU A 26 -12.85 -10.42 4.43
N THR A 27 -13.21 -9.34 5.15
CA THR A 27 -14.61 -8.88 5.22
C THR A 27 -15.08 -8.19 3.93
N GLU A 28 -14.16 -7.92 3.00
CA GLU A 28 -14.40 -7.30 1.69
C GLU A 28 -14.05 -8.23 0.52
N ASP A 29 -14.16 -9.55 0.70
CA ASP A 29 -13.80 -10.58 -0.30
C ASP A 29 -12.33 -10.57 -0.76
N LEU A 30 -11.47 -9.83 -0.06
CA LEU A 30 -10.03 -9.79 -0.31
C LEU A 30 -9.31 -10.82 0.53
N LYS A 31 -8.61 -11.75 -0.12
CA LYS A 31 -7.60 -12.60 0.51
C LYS A 31 -6.46 -11.76 1.09
N TYR A 32 -6.02 -10.76 0.33
CA TYR A 32 -5.08 -9.75 0.82
C TYR A 32 -5.16 -8.46 0.00
N LEU A 33 -4.72 -7.39 0.62
CA LEU A 33 -4.30 -6.15 -0.03
C LEU A 33 -2.81 -5.96 0.20
N ARG A 34 -2.04 -5.73 -0.86
CA ARG A 34 -0.59 -5.53 -0.78
C ARG A 34 -0.20 -4.21 -1.41
N LEU A 35 0.55 -3.40 -0.67
CA LEU A 35 1.25 -2.23 -1.17
C LEU A 35 2.63 -2.67 -1.63
N GLU A 36 2.88 -2.58 -2.93
CA GLU A 36 4.20 -2.83 -3.50
C GLU A 36 4.88 -1.48 -3.76
N PHE A 37 6.14 -1.38 -3.36
CA PHE A 37 6.93 -0.15 -3.43
C PHE A 37 8.11 -0.33 -4.38
N GLN A 38 8.48 0.74 -5.05
CA GLN A 38 9.74 0.82 -5.79
C GLN A 38 10.35 2.22 -5.63
N LEU A 39 11.66 2.30 -5.71
CA LEU A 39 12.40 3.55 -5.69
C LEU A 39 12.94 3.82 -7.08
N VAL A 40 12.57 4.97 -7.67
CA VAL A 40 13.01 5.35 -9.01
C VAL A 40 14.17 6.33 -8.93
N ARG A 41 15.31 5.98 -9.53
CA ARG A 41 16.54 6.80 -9.60
C ARG A 41 17.05 6.79 -11.03
N ASP A 42 17.24 7.97 -11.63
CA ASP A 42 17.79 8.10 -12.99
C ASP A 42 17.11 7.20 -14.04
N GLY A 43 15.78 7.01 -13.90
CA GLY A 43 14.97 6.15 -14.77
C GLY A 43 15.05 4.64 -14.47
N GLN A 44 15.82 4.21 -13.48
CA GLN A 44 15.87 2.83 -13.00
C GLN A 44 14.96 2.65 -11.78
N ALA A 45 14.14 1.59 -11.79
CA ALA A 45 13.27 1.23 -10.68
C ALA A 45 13.87 0.08 -9.86
N GLU A 46 14.08 0.31 -8.57
CA GLU A 46 14.52 -0.68 -7.59
C GLU A 46 13.30 -1.11 -6.76
N ALA A 47 12.92 -2.38 -6.84
CA ALA A 47 11.82 -2.91 -6.05
C ALA A 47 12.19 -2.95 -4.56
N LEU A 48 11.28 -2.50 -3.70
CA LEU A 48 11.44 -2.54 -2.25
C LEU A 48 10.52 -3.59 -1.61
N GLU A 49 10.72 -3.82 -0.31
CA GLU A 49 9.91 -4.77 0.45
C GLU A 49 8.44 -4.32 0.49
N PRO A 50 7.47 -5.18 0.12
CA PRO A 50 6.06 -4.80 0.12
C PRO A 50 5.47 -4.82 1.54
N VAL A 51 4.35 -4.12 1.70
CA VAL A 51 3.50 -4.23 2.91
C VAL A 51 2.24 -4.99 2.54
N GLU A 52 1.94 -6.06 3.28
CA GLU A 52 0.76 -6.89 3.06
C GLU A 52 -0.20 -6.81 4.24
N PHE A 53 -1.49 -6.62 3.91
CA PHE A 53 -2.61 -6.67 4.82
C PHE A 53 -3.45 -7.90 4.45
N ALA A 54 -3.51 -8.88 5.35
CA ALA A 54 -4.22 -10.14 5.14
C ALA A 54 -4.85 -10.62 6.47
N GLY A 55 -5.89 -11.46 6.36
CA GLY A 55 -6.57 -12.02 7.54
C GLY A 55 -7.59 -11.09 8.18
N ASP A 56 -7.91 -11.40 9.44
CA ASP A 56 -8.91 -10.73 10.27
C ASP A 56 -8.35 -9.54 11.08
N LYS A 57 -7.03 -9.43 11.17
CA LYS A 57 -6.33 -8.39 11.94
C LYS A 57 -5.57 -7.47 11.02
N VAL A 58 -5.95 -6.20 11.03
CA VAL A 58 -5.22 -5.16 10.32
C VAL A 58 -4.36 -4.37 11.31
N PRO A 59 -3.04 -4.21 11.09
CA PRO A 59 -2.18 -3.46 11.99
C PRO A 59 -2.61 -1.98 12.09
N GLU A 60 -2.70 -1.48 13.32
CA GLU A 60 -2.94 -0.06 13.62
C GLU A 60 -1.67 0.75 13.32
N GLY A 61 -1.55 1.25 12.09
CA GLY A 61 -0.45 2.12 11.69
C GLY A 61 0.89 1.39 11.49
N LEU A 62 1.41 1.47 10.26
CA LEU A 62 2.70 0.94 9.89
C LEU A 62 3.64 2.07 9.50
N THR A 63 4.86 2.05 10.02
CA THR A 63 5.92 2.97 9.59
C THR A 63 6.84 2.23 8.62
N TYR A 64 6.84 2.66 7.36
CA TYR A 64 7.66 2.09 6.31
C TYR A 64 8.89 2.98 6.07
N ARG A 65 10.09 2.43 6.24
CA ARG A 65 11.36 3.15 6.05
C ARG A 65 12.03 2.72 4.76
N TYR A 66 12.57 3.67 4.01
CA TYR A 66 13.23 3.39 2.72
C TYR A 66 14.57 4.14 2.57
N PRO A 67 15.55 3.59 1.80
CA PRO A 67 16.89 4.18 1.62
C PRO A 67 16.88 5.54 0.85
N LYS A 68 17.94 6.38 0.93
CA LYS A 68 17.93 7.75 0.34
C LYS A 68 18.18 7.80 -1.18
N ALA A 69 17.70 8.94 -1.70
CA ALA A 69 17.66 9.47 -3.06
C ALA A 69 16.76 8.69 -4.02
N GLY A 70 15.87 9.37 -4.73
CA GLY A 70 14.92 8.77 -5.67
C GLY A 70 13.46 9.07 -5.34
N ASP A 71 12.60 8.88 -6.33
CA ASP A 71 11.15 9.04 -6.19
C ASP A 71 10.55 7.71 -5.72
N LEU A 72 9.89 7.74 -4.55
CA LEU A 72 9.16 6.58 -4.06
C LEU A 72 7.87 6.43 -4.88
N GLU A 73 7.70 5.27 -5.51
CA GLU A 73 6.47 4.89 -6.18
C GLU A 73 5.83 3.69 -5.50
N MET A 74 4.51 3.61 -5.61
CA MET A 74 3.72 2.54 -5.02
C MET A 74 2.62 2.10 -6.00
N ARG A 75 2.24 0.83 -5.91
CA ARG A 75 0.98 0.32 -6.47
C ARG A 75 0.22 -0.51 -5.44
N ILE A 76 -1.10 -0.54 -5.61
CA ILE A 76 -1.98 -1.42 -4.85
C ILE A 76 -2.18 -2.72 -5.63
N VAL A 77 -2.06 -3.83 -4.92
CA VAL A 77 -2.38 -5.16 -5.42
C VAL A 77 -3.49 -5.73 -4.57
N ARG A 78 -4.60 -6.10 -5.23
CA ARG A 78 -5.73 -6.78 -4.61
C ARG A 78 -5.71 -8.24 -5.01
N ARG A 79 -5.83 -9.14 -4.04
CA ARG A 79 -6.08 -10.57 -4.30
C ARG A 79 -7.41 -10.92 -3.67
N TYR A 80 -8.33 -11.38 -4.49
CA TYR A 80 -9.67 -11.77 -4.08
C TYR A 80 -9.69 -13.25 -3.67
N LEU A 81 -10.68 -13.63 -2.85
CA LEU A 81 -10.85 -15.00 -2.36
C LEU A 81 -11.13 -16.00 -3.49
N ASP A 82 -11.74 -15.54 -4.59
CA ASP A 82 -12.00 -16.31 -5.82
C ASP A 82 -10.73 -16.61 -6.64
N GLY A 83 -9.59 -16.01 -6.28
CA GLY A 83 -8.32 -16.14 -6.98
C GLY A 83 -8.02 -15.04 -8.00
N THR A 84 -8.95 -14.13 -8.25
CA THR A 84 -8.75 -12.95 -9.11
C THR A 84 -7.68 -12.04 -8.50
N ARG A 85 -6.86 -11.40 -9.35
CA ARG A 85 -5.83 -10.47 -8.92
C ARG A 85 -5.88 -9.20 -9.73
N GLU A 86 -6.01 -8.08 -9.05
CA GLU A 86 -5.90 -6.75 -9.65
C GLU A 86 -4.62 -6.08 -9.22
N LYS A 87 -4.02 -5.33 -10.15
CA LYS A 87 -2.81 -4.55 -9.92
C LYS A 87 -2.98 -3.18 -10.53
N GLU A 88 -2.82 -2.17 -9.71
CA GLU A 88 -2.73 -0.80 -10.20
C GLU A 88 -1.38 -0.54 -10.86
N LYS A 89 -1.30 0.55 -11.61
CA LYS A 89 -0.02 1.06 -12.10
C LYS A 89 0.76 1.66 -10.93
N PHE A 90 2.09 1.58 -11.02
CA PHE A 90 2.93 2.36 -10.12
C PHE A 90 2.64 3.85 -10.31
N SER A 91 2.54 4.55 -9.20
CA SER A 91 2.41 5.99 -9.16
C SER A 91 3.26 6.53 -8.01
N ARG A 92 3.75 7.76 -8.17
CA ARG A 92 4.47 8.47 -7.12
C ARG A 92 3.65 8.47 -5.83
N VAL A 93 4.30 8.10 -4.72
CA VAL A 93 3.71 8.25 -3.39
C VAL A 93 3.54 9.74 -3.12
N GLN A 94 2.37 10.08 -2.62
CA GLN A 94 2.01 11.42 -2.18
C GLN A 94 1.26 11.27 -0.88
N THR A 95 1.39 12.25 0.01
CA THR A 95 0.53 12.33 1.20
C THR A 95 -0.92 12.48 0.75
N ARG A 96 -1.73 11.42 0.94
CA ARG A 96 -3.12 11.35 0.48
C ARG A 96 -3.88 10.22 1.17
N GLU A 97 -5.19 10.25 1.03
CA GLU A 97 -6.06 9.12 1.32
C GLU A 97 -6.31 8.34 0.02
N ILE A 98 -6.13 7.02 0.06
CA ILE A 98 -6.48 6.13 -1.04
C ILE A 98 -7.71 5.34 -0.61
N ILE A 99 -8.80 5.52 -1.36
CA ILE A 99 -10.04 4.80 -1.15
C ILE A 99 -9.97 3.52 -1.99
N VAL A 100 -10.03 2.39 -1.31
CA VAL A 100 -10.11 1.07 -1.91
C VAL A 100 -11.54 0.60 -1.77
N VAL A 101 -12.24 0.62 -2.90
CA VAL A 101 -13.54 -0.03 -3.04
C VAL A 101 -13.27 -1.45 -3.54
N PRO A 102 -13.88 -2.48 -2.93
CA PRO A 102 -13.71 -3.87 -3.36
C PRO A 102 -14.21 -4.10 -4.78
#